data_AF-K0KI02-F1
#
_entry.id   AF-K0KI02-F1
#
_cell.length_a   1.000
_cell.length_b   1.000
_cell.length_c   1.000
_cell.angle_alpha   90.00
_cell.angle_beta   90.00
_cell.angle_gamma   90.00
#
_symmetry.space_group_name_H-M   'P 1'
#
loop_
_entity.id
_entity.type
_entity.pdbx_description
1 polymer ?
#
loop_
_entity_poly.entity_id
_entity_poly.type
_entity_poly.pdbx_seq_one_letter_code
_entity_poly.pdbx_strand_id
1 'polypeptide(L)'
;MAEEEEVNTLENKIFETSELIEEFVNEYVEKDGIDPLQNTLINFDGSEINKIIDTIKEDPNKKIIYELSSRRVLANFLGLGTSENDYNLKQIGTLLDFSFYIRKIGESLYDMPYELIKGVLKEGLVDWLLKFWSYFDLRIEEIKRTKDNETLVCLRHPGSSLLITINLRINQLYGNHEPSRDILKAKLLGFTSKIFPAFDKSLINKNFEFNQAHLNTVQYQKVYKNHAFNAFWELQRAFANPSGILVSDRTMSEFMSNASLVYKKIYDAEERANDGPLFVVGKKNYPTNTDKNDYNNSIENYTKAHLTEAKRQELQDFYSNRDYNMSFLVNEKKFNEQIRNDQTFRKTFLIQLIIVLGFFSNLDDARVLDDARASFNLRKAARVATPYLYDIRNLRREANNIFNALDKREFFGNQMLISSEFTFFQAKLKQFRNVETIYNEVQLDDELYDKLKQEGAFKKRFWALYGNAQISSHWKIPTGLSLLEKDTSKNTREEKDKNLEILRETIKSTEDQDLKDVVSWKALRLSRQNHLFDFKHVNGSIGLEGLYDHSLKEADDIKRKEETEKLEKEEEEELAAYAKKVQDEKAELERKRKASEDEFAEQSKRAKLDSANGSKDAEDLDY
;
A
#
# COMPACT_ATOMS: atom_id res chain seq x y z
N MET A 1 -4.44 51.33 -77.48
CA MET A 1 -3.56 50.40 -76.75
C MET A 1 -2.87 51.22 -75.69
N ALA A 2 -3.54 51.39 -74.56
CA ALA A 2 -2.90 51.82 -73.33
C ALA A 2 -2.53 50.51 -72.65
N GLU A 3 -1.24 50.18 -72.60
CA GLU A 3 -0.75 49.19 -71.66
C GLU A 3 -1.04 49.79 -70.28
N GLU A 4 -1.97 49.17 -69.56
CA GLU A 4 -2.14 49.42 -68.14
C GLU A 4 -0.78 49.11 -67.51
N GLU A 5 -0.03 50.15 -67.15
CA GLU A 5 1.02 50.04 -66.15
C GLU A 5 0.31 49.47 -64.91
N GLU A 6 0.37 48.15 -64.74
CA GLU A 6 -0.01 47.48 -63.50
C GLU A 6 0.77 48.21 -62.41
N VAL A 7 0.05 49.08 -61.69
CA VAL A 7 0.62 49.84 -60.60
C VAL A 7 1.15 48.79 -59.64
N ASN A 8 2.48 48.73 -59.51
CA ASN A 8 3.19 47.79 -58.67
C ASN A 8 2.92 48.14 -57.20
N THR A 9 1.69 47.88 -56.76
CA THR A 9 1.18 48.20 -55.44
C THR A 9 1.77 47.25 -54.42
N LEU A 10 1.90 47.72 -53.18
CA LEU A 10 2.34 46.89 -52.07
C LEU A 10 1.46 45.63 -51.90
N GLU A 11 0.16 45.74 -52.20
CA GLU A 11 -0.79 44.63 -52.14
C GLU A 11 -0.49 43.53 -53.16
N ASN A 12 -0.18 43.90 -54.42
CA ASN A 12 0.22 42.94 -55.45
C ASN A 12 1.50 42.21 -55.06
N LYS A 13 2.51 42.93 -54.54
CA LYS A 13 3.74 42.30 -54.05
C LYS A 13 3.51 41.34 -52.89
N ILE A 14 2.61 41.68 -51.96
CA ILE A 14 2.23 40.79 -50.86
C ILE A 14 1.56 39.54 -51.41
N PHE A 15 0.64 39.68 -52.38
CA PHE A 15 -0.06 38.57 -53.01
C PHE A 15 0.92 37.62 -53.73
N GLU A 16 1.73 38.14 -54.64
CA GLU A 16 2.73 37.38 -55.39
C GLU A 16 3.72 36.66 -54.46
N THR A 17 4.23 37.35 -53.44
CA THR A 17 5.14 36.75 -52.46
C THR A 17 4.43 35.68 -51.61
N SER A 18 3.13 35.83 -51.35
CA SER A 18 2.36 34.81 -50.64
C SER A 18 2.21 33.54 -51.46
N GLU A 19 1.93 33.66 -52.76
CA GLU A 19 1.82 32.50 -53.66
C GLU A 19 3.15 31.75 -53.76
N LEU A 20 4.28 32.46 -53.87
CA LEU A 20 5.60 31.84 -53.89
C LEU A 20 5.94 31.12 -52.58
N ILE A 21 5.59 31.70 -51.42
CA ILE A 21 5.79 31.05 -50.12
C ILE A 21 4.88 29.82 -50.00
N GLU A 22 3.63 29.91 -50.45
CA GLU A 22 2.68 28.80 -50.40
C GLU A 22 3.12 27.64 -51.30
N GLU A 23 3.53 27.92 -52.54
CA GLU A 23 4.11 26.95 -53.47
C GLU A 23 5.34 26.27 -52.87
N PHE A 24 6.27 27.05 -52.33
CA PHE A 24 7.46 26.53 -51.67
C PHE A 24 7.14 25.59 -50.51
N VAL A 25 6.21 25.98 -49.62
CA VAL A 25 5.82 25.14 -48.48
C VAL A 25 5.16 23.85 -48.96
N ASN A 26 4.31 23.92 -49.99
CA ASN A 26 3.64 22.74 -50.56
C ASN A 26 4.65 21.77 -51.18
N GLU A 27 5.54 22.28 -52.05
CA GLU A 27 6.59 21.48 -52.66
C GLU A 27 7.47 20.81 -51.60
N TYR A 28 7.82 21.52 -50.53
CA TYR A 28 8.69 21.01 -49.49
C TYR A 28 8.03 19.87 -48.70
N VAL A 29 6.74 20.00 -48.37
CA VAL A 29 5.97 18.96 -47.68
C VAL A 29 5.74 17.73 -48.56
N GLU A 30 5.65 17.91 -49.89
CA GLU A 30 5.48 16.81 -50.84
C GLU A 30 6.78 16.08 -51.20
N LYS A 31 7.89 16.81 -51.37
CA LYS A 31 9.20 16.26 -51.78
C LYS A 31 9.90 15.51 -50.64
N ASP A 32 9.84 16.06 -49.43
CA ASP A 32 10.63 15.57 -48.31
C ASP A 32 9.71 14.83 -47.33
N GLY A 33 9.97 13.53 -47.11
CA GLY A 33 9.38 12.75 -46.00
C GLY A 33 9.76 13.28 -44.60
N ILE A 34 10.25 14.50 -44.51
CA ILE A 34 10.61 15.25 -43.31
C ILE A 34 9.31 15.70 -42.65
N ASP A 35 8.99 15.07 -41.53
CA ASP A 35 7.89 15.50 -40.69
C ASP A 35 8.37 16.62 -39.73
N PRO A 36 7.96 17.89 -39.92
CA PRO A 36 8.31 18.95 -38.99
C PRO A 36 7.78 18.69 -37.57
N LEU A 37 6.82 17.79 -37.38
CA LEU A 37 6.33 17.40 -36.05
C LEU A 37 7.28 16.43 -35.32
N GLN A 38 8.25 15.82 -36.01
CA GLN A 38 9.16 14.81 -35.46
C GLN A 38 10.64 15.20 -35.53
N ASN A 39 11.04 16.06 -36.47
CA ASN A 39 12.44 16.47 -36.68
C ASN A 39 12.80 17.76 -35.91
N THR A 40 14.08 18.06 -35.67
CA THR A 40 14.50 19.19 -34.79
C THR A 40 14.36 20.57 -35.43
N LEU A 41 14.83 20.75 -36.67
CA LEU A 41 14.63 21.97 -37.46
C LEU A 41 14.86 21.61 -38.92
N ILE A 42 14.01 22.09 -39.81
CA ILE A 42 14.24 21.93 -41.25
C ILE A 42 15.46 22.76 -41.66
N ASN A 43 16.41 22.14 -42.35
CA ASN A 43 17.54 22.84 -42.96
C ASN A 43 17.22 23.06 -44.44
N PHE A 44 16.77 24.26 -44.79
CA PHE A 44 16.40 24.59 -46.15
C PHE A 44 17.63 24.75 -47.05
N ASP A 45 17.53 24.26 -48.29
CA ASP A 45 18.50 24.60 -49.34
C ASP A 45 18.29 26.06 -49.76
N GLY A 46 19.37 26.84 -49.73
CA GLY A 46 19.32 28.27 -50.03
C GLY A 46 18.87 28.57 -51.45
N SER A 47 19.02 27.64 -52.41
CA SER A 47 18.67 27.90 -53.82
C SER A 47 17.19 28.09 -54.08
N GLU A 48 16.31 27.37 -53.38
CA GLU A 48 14.85 27.50 -53.56
C GLU A 48 14.33 28.76 -52.86
N ILE A 49 14.85 29.07 -51.67
CA ILE A 49 14.50 30.27 -50.92
C ILE A 49 15.00 31.54 -51.63
N ASN A 50 16.12 31.48 -52.35
CA ASN A 50 16.64 32.62 -53.10
C ASN A 50 15.64 33.17 -54.12
N LYS A 51 14.77 32.33 -54.72
CA LYS A 51 13.71 32.80 -55.60
C LYS A 51 12.75 33.74 -54.87
N ILE A 52 12.32 33.38 -53.67
CA ILE A 52 11.47 34.19 -52.80
C ILE A 52 12.20 35.45 -52.33
N ILE A 53 13.51 35.35 -52.07
CA ILE A 53 14.36 36.49 -51.67
C ILE A 53 14.51 37.51 -52.79
N ASP A 54 14.82 37.04 -53.99
CA ASP A 54 15.14 37.89 -55.12
C ASP A 54 13.91 38.66 -55.63
N THR A 55 12.68 38.13 -55.48
CA THR A 55 11.43 38.81 -55.88
C THR A 55 11.26 40.19 -55.23
N ILE A 56 11.67 40.36 -53.97
CA ILE A 56 11.45 41.61 -53.21
C ILE A 56 12.74 42.23 -52.67
N LYS A 57 13.89 41.78 -53.15
CA LYS A 57 15.22 42.16 -52.63
C LYS A 57 15.49 43.66 -52.65
N GLU A 58 15.03 44.34 -53.70
CA GLU A 58 15.22 45.77 -53.92
C GLU A 58 14.09 46.62 -53.28
N ASP A 59 13.06 46.00 -52.70
CA ASP A 59 11.94 46.73 -52.12
C ASP A 59 12.29 47.29 -50.71
N PRO A 60 12.10 48.59 -50.46
CA PRO A 60 12.35 49.18 -49.15
C PRO A 60 11.46 48.59 -48.02
N ASN A 61 10.30 48.03 -48.37
CA ASN A 61 9.34 47.41 -47.47
C ASN A 61 9.46 45.89 -47.40
N LYS A 62 10.51 45.28 -47.97
CA LYS A 62 10.66 43.81 -48.07
C LYS A 62 10.37 43.04 -46.78
N LYS A 63 10.79 43.58 -45.63
CA LYS A 63 10.59 42.92 -44.32
C LYS A 63 9.11 42.86 -43.92
N ILE A 64 8.36 43.91 -44.23
CA ILE A 64 6.91 43.99 -43.98
C ILE A 64 6.18 43.07 -44.96
N ILE A 65 6.62 43.05 -46.23
CA ILE A 65 6.06 42.15 -47.25
C ILE A 65 6.21 40.69 -46.77
N TYR A 66 7.39 40.26 -46.31
CA TYR A 66 7.57 38.91 -45.76
C TYR A 66 6.62 38.56 -44.61
N GLU A 67 6.48 39.47 -43.64
CA GLU A 67 5.61 39.23 -42.49
C GLU A 67 4.15 39.10 -42.93
N LEU A 68 3.66 40.03 -43.75
CA LEU A 68 2.26 40.04 -44.20
C LEU A 68 1.95 38.86 -45.12
N SER A 69 2.85 38.54 -46.05
CA SER A 69 2.71 37.38 -46.93
C SER A 69 2.69 36.08 -46.14
N SER A 70 3.61 35.89 -45.18
CA SER A 70 3.62 34.67 -44.36
C SER A 70 2.42 34.56 -43.43
N ARG A 71 1.92 35.69 -42.90
CA ARG A 71 0.66 35.70 -42.12
C ARG A 71 -0.54 35.32 -42.98
N ARG A 72 -0.58 35.78 -44.23
CA ARG A 72 -1.63 35.42 -45.19
C ARG A 72 -1.58 33.92 -45.50
N VAL A 73 -0.41 33.38 -45.79
CA VAL A 73 -0.22 31.93 -46.01
C VAL A 73 -0.62 31.12 -44.77
N LEU A 74 -0.23 31.57 -43.57
CA LEU A 74 -0.67 30.95 -42.33
C LEU A 74 -2.19 30.96 -42.17
N ALA A 75 -2.85 32.09 -42.49
CA ALA A 75 -4.30 32.20 -42.43
C ALA A 75 -4.99 31.26 -43.43
N ASN A 76 -4.43 31.08 -44.63
CA ASN A 76 -4.90 30.11 -45.62
C ASN A 76 -4.81 28.68 -45.03
N PHE A 77 -3.63 28.27 -44.54
CA PHE A 77 -3.44 26.92 -43.98
C PHE A 77 -4.29 26.64 -42.74
N LEU A 78 -4.47 27.64 -41.86
CA LEU A 78 -5.36 27.52 -40.71
C LEU A 78 -6.83 27.45 -41.12
N GLY A 79 -7.24 28.21 -42.15
CA GLY A 79 -8.59 28.18 -42.71
C GLY A 79 -8.95 26.83 -43.33
N LEU A 80 -7.98 26.17 -43.96
CA LEU A 80 -8.09 24.79 -44.46
C LEU A 80 -8.18 23.76 -43.32
N GLY A 81 -7.68 24.11 -42.13
CA GLY A 81 -7.58 23.29 -40.91
C GLY A 81 -8.90 22.97 -40.19
N THR A 82 -10.06 23.31 -40.77
CA THR A 82 -11.34 22.72 -40.34
C THR A 82 -11.54 21.29 -40.84
N SER A 83 -10.66 20.80 -41.73
CA SER A 83 -10.53 19.39 -42.08
C SER A 83 -9.34 18.78 -41.32
N GLU A 84 -9.54 17.62 -40.71
CA GLU A 84 -8.55 16.90 -39.88
C GLU A 84 -7.35 16.33 -40.69
N ASN A 85 -6.79 17.08 -41.63
CA ASN A 85 -5.71 16.61 -42.49
C ASN A 85 -4.35 16.88 -41.85
N ASP A 86 -3.60 15.82 -41.55
CA ASP A 86 -2.22 15.89 -41.04
C ASP A 86 -1.28 16.67 -41.99
N TYR A 87 -1.63 16.78 -43.27
CA TYR A 87 -0.90 17.59 -44.25
C TYR A 87 -0.80 19.07 -43.84
N ASN A 88 -1.87 19.66 -43.30
CA ASN A 88 -1.88 21.07 -42.92
C ASN A 88 -1.00 21.35 -41.69
N LEU A 89 -0.87 20.36 -40.79
CA LEU A 89 0.08 20.45 -39.66
C LEU A 89 1.51 20.58 -40.19
N LYS A 90 1.85 19.80 -41.22
CA LYS A 90 3.19 19.85 -41.82
C LYS A 90 3.44 21.18 -42.53
N GLN A 91 2.48 21.67 -43.33
CA GLN A 91 2.61 22.97 -43.99
C GLN A 91 2.86 24.11 -42.99
N ILE A 92 2.10 24.15 -41.89
CA ILE A 92 2.28 25.17 -40.85
C ILE A 92 3.62 25.02 -40.14
N GLY A 93 4.03 23.79 -39.82
CA GLY A 93 5.36 23.52 -39.25
C GLY A 93 6.50 23.99 -40.16
N THR A 94 6.41 23.71 -41.46
CA THR A 94 7.37 24.15 -42.48
C THR A 94 7.39 25.66 -42.62
N LEU A 95 6.22 26.31 -42.63
CA LEU A 95 6.12 27.78 -42.68
C LEU A 95 6.77 28.45 -41.45
N LEU A 96 6.59 27.86 -40.26
CA LEU A 96 7.24 28.36 -39.04
C LEU A 96 8.76 28.16 -39.09
N ASP A 97 9.25 26.98 -39.50
CA ASP A 97 10.69 26.73 -39.69
C ASP A 97 11.27 27.71 -40.74
N PHE A 98 10.54 27.98 -41.83
CA PHE A 98 10.90 28.99 -42.83
C PHE A 98 11.03 30.38 -42.22
N SER A 99 10.09 30.79 -41.35
CA SER A 99 10.18 32.09 -40.67
C SER A 99 11.43 32.21 -39.78
N PHE A 100 11.83 31.11 -39.12
CA PHE A 100 13.08 31.07 -38.34
C PHE A 100 14.30 31.19 -39.25
N TYR A 101 14.29 30.55 -40.41
CA TYR A 101 15.35 30.64 -41.40
C TYR A 101 15.49 32.06 -41.96
N ILE A 102 14.40 32.68 -42.43
CA ILE A 102 14.40 34.05 -42.95
C ILE A 102 14.87 35.06 -41.89
N ARG A 103 14.47 34.86 -40.62
CA ARG A 103 14.99 35.64 -39.49
C ARG A 103 16.49 35.50 -39.36
N LYS A 104 17.01 34.27 -39.41
CA LYS A 104 18.44 33.96 -39.23
C LYS A 104 19.32 34.61 -40.29
N ILE A 105 18.83 34.72 -41.53
CA ILE A 105 19.54 35.41 -42.62
C ILE A 105 19.32 36.94 -42.62
N GLY A 106 18.47 37.47 -41.73
CA GLY A 106 18.26 38.91 -41.55
C GLY A 106 17.27 39.57 -42.52
N GLU A 107 16.54 38.76 -43.30
CA GLU A 107 15.63 39.23 -44.36
C GLU A 107 14.23 39.58 -43.85
N SER A 108 13.82 39.10 -42.66
CA SER A 108 12.54 39.47 -42.04
C SER A 108 12.69 40.49 -40.90
N LEU A 109 11.54 40.94 -40.37
CA LEU A 109 11.47 41.47 -39.02
C LEU A 109 11.76 40.35 -38.00
N TYR A 110 12.39 40.72 -36.89
CA TYR A 110 12.89 39.75 -35.90
C TYR A 110 11.78 39.04 -35.11
N ASP A 111 10.59 39.65 -35.10
CA ASP A 111 9.38 39.18 -34.42
C ASP A 111 8.51 38.27 -35.28
N MET A 112 8.77 38.17 -36.59
CA MET A 112 7.98 37.38 -37.54
C MET A 112 7.67 35.95 -37.05
N PRO A 113 8.63 35.12 -36.57
CA PRO A 113 8.29 33.78 -36.08
C PRO A 113 7.31 33.82 -34.90
N TYR A 114 7.46 34.80 -34.00
CA TYR A 114 6.57 34.96 -32.85
C TYR A 114 5.18 35.43 -33.26
N GLU A 115 5.07 36.26 -34.30
CA GLU A 115 3.80 36.67 -34.89
C GLU A 115 3.02 35.48 -35.48
N LEU A 116 3.72 34.58 -36.18
CA LEU A 116 3.12 33.36 -36.71
C LEU A 116 2.72 32.39 -35.58
N ILE A 117 3.58 32.19 -34.58
CA ILE A 117 3.25 31.38 -33.38
C ILE A 117 2.01 31.92 -32.68
N LYS A 118 1.88 33.24 -32.53
CA LYS A 118 0.67 33.85 -31.96
C LYS A 118 -0.56 33.56 -32.80
N GLY A 119 -0.46 33.61 -34.13
CA GLY A 119 -1.53 33.23 -35.05
C GLY A 119 -1.99 31.78 -34.82
N VAL A 120 -1.04 30.85 -34.76
CA VAL A 120 -1.30 29.42 -34.48
C VAL A 120 -1.99 29.23 -33.14
N LEU A 121 -1.48 29.84 -32.06
CA LEU A 121 -2.05 29.69 -30.71
C LEU A 121 -3.44 30.33 -30.57
N LYS A 122 -3.70 31.41 -31.30
CA LYS A 122 -4.95 32.17 -31.22
C LYS A 122 -6.08 31.46 -31.98
N GLU A 123 -5.81 31.04 -33.21
CA GLU A 123 -6.84 30.53 -34.13
C GLU A 123 -6.95 28.99 -34.12
N GLY A 124 -5.91 28.27 -33.68
CA GLY A 124 -5.91 26.81 -33.67
C GLY A 124 -7.00 26.22 -32.75
N LEU A 125 -7.65 25.14 -33.19
CA LEU A 125 -8.59 24.37 -32.35
C LEU A 125 -7.83 23.58 -31.27
N VAL A 126 -8.54 23.16 -30.21
CA VAL A 126 -7.91 22.49 -29.05
C VAL A 126 -7.21 21.19 -29.46
N ASP A 127 -7.93 20.26 -30.09
CA ASP A 127 -7.38 18.97 -30.48
C ASP A 127 -6.30 19.11 -31.56
N TRP A 128 -6.49 20.06 -32.48
CA TRP A 128 -5.50 20.39 -33.50
C TRP A 128 -4.18 20.88 -32.87
N LEU A 129 -4.25 21.81 -31.91
CA LEU A 129 -3.07 22.31 -31.20
C LEU A 129 -2.38 21.21 -30.39
N LEU A 130 -3.14 20.26 -29.82
CA LEU A 130 -2.56 19.11 -29.12
C LEU A 130 -1.76 18.22 -30.08
N LYS A 131 -2.30 17.93 -31.27
CA LYS A 131 -1.57 17.19 -32.32
C LYS A 131 -0.32 17.96 -32.78
N PHE A 132 -0.44 19.28 -32.97
CA PHE A 132 0.67 20.13 -33.40
C PHE A 132 1.74 20.34 -32.31
N TRP A 133 1.45 20.05 -31.04
CA TRP A 133 2.28 20.51 -29.93
C TRP A 133 3.70 19.96 -29.93
N SER A 134 3.93 18.78 -30.52
CA SER A 134 5.28 18.20 -30.63
C SER A 134 6.24 19.15 -31.37
N TYR A 135 5.73 19.94 -32.33
CA TYR A 135 6.49 20.99 -32.98
C TYR A 135 7.06 22.00 -31.97
N PHE A 136 6.22 22.55 -31.09
CA PHE A 136 6.68 23.50 -30.08
C PHE A 136 7.70 22.87 -29.13
N ASP A 137 7.46 21.64 -28.66
CA ASP A 137 8.39 20.94 -27.76
C ASP A 137 9.77 20.71 -28.41
N LEU A 138 9.85 20.53 -29.73
CA LEU A 138 11.11 20.35 -30.46
C LEU A 138 11.85 21.67 -30.73
N ARG A 139 11.14 22.80 -30.86
CA ARG A 139 11.70 24.12 -31.22
C ARG A 139 11.89 25.09 -30.05
N ILE A 140 11.76 24.64 -28.80
CA ILE A 140 11.90 25.51 -27.61
C ILE A 140 13.18 26.35 -27.65
N GLU A 141 14.32 25.76 -28.02
CA GLU A 141 15.60 26.47 -28.03
C GLU A 141 15.68 27.57 -29.10
N GLU A 142 15.03 27.39 -30.25
CA GLU A 142 14.98 28.43 -31.29
C GLU A 142 13.97 29.54 -30.95
N ILE A 143 12.87 29.17 -30.27
CA ILE A 143 11.87 30.13 -29.77
C ILE A 143 12.47 31.02 -28.67
N LYS A 144 13.33 30.46 -27.81
CA LYS A 144 14.02 31.21 -26.74
C LYS A 144 14.95 32.30 -27.26
N ARG A 145 15.51 32.15 -28.46
CA ARG A 145 16.54 33.05 -29.00
C ARG A 145 15.94 34.25 -29.73
N THR A 146 16.35 35.46 -29.35
CA THR A 146 16.03 36.71 -30.06
C THR A 146 17.16 37.12 -31.02
N LYS A 147 17.10 38.35 -31.58
CA LYS A 147 17.94 38.86 -32.69
C LYS A 147 19.46 38.78 -32.44
N ASP A 148 19.90 38.64 -31.20
CA ASP A 148 21.32 38.64 -30.80
C ASP A 148 21.70 37.40 -29.97
N ASN A 149 20.97 36.28 -30.12
CA ASN A 149 21.03 35.11 -29.23
C ASN A 149 20.71 35.43 -27.76
N GLU A 150 20.16 36.61 -27.47
CA GLU A 150 19.61 36.91 -26.16
C GLU A 150 18.39 36.02 -25.87
N THR A 151 18.17 35.75 -24.59
CA THR A 151 17.00 34.99 -24.14
C THR A 151 15.75 35.87 -24.19
N LEU A 152 14.64 35.29 -24.63
CA LEU A 152 13.33 35.93 -24.65
C LEU A 152 12.94 36.42 -23.23
N VAL A 153 12.52 37.68 -23.11
CA VAL A 153 12.13 38.30 -21.83
C VAL A 153 10.64 38.64 -21.86
N CYS A 154 9.90 38.39 -20.77
CA CYS A 154 8.45 38.57 -20.72
C CYS A 154 8.01 40.03 -20.93
N LEU A 155 8.80 41.00 -20.50
CA LEU A 155 8.41 42.43 -20.51
C LEU A 155 8.90 43.19 -21.76
N ARG A 156 9.64 42.53 -22.66
CA ARG A 156 10.16 43.14 -23.89
C ARG A 156 9.49 42.51 -25.10
N HIS A 157 9.32 43.28 -26.17
CA HIS A 157 8.90 42.72 -27.46
C HIS A 157 10.01 41.79 -27.99
N PRO A 158 9.68 40.59 -28.53
CA PRO A 158 8.35 40.05 -28.81
C PRO A 158 7.71 39.25 -27.66
N GLY A 159 8.43 39.03 -26.56
CA GLY A 159 8.00 38.19 -25.43
C GLY A 159 6.72 38.68 -24.75
N SER A 160 6.55 40.00 -24.57
CA SER A 160 5.34 40.56 -23.96
C SER A 160 4.08 40.28 -24.76
N SER A 161 4.16 40.41 -26.09
CA SER A 161 3.02 40.13 -26.97
C SER A 161 2.67 38.64 -26.97
N LEU A 162 3.67 37.76 -27.03
CA LEU A 162 3.46 36.31 -26.96
C LEU A 162 2.81 35.90 -25.63
N LEU A 163 3.29 36.43 -24.51
CA LEU A 163 2.74 36.14 -23.18
C LEU A 163 1.28 36.59 -23.06
N ILE A 164 0.92 37.75 -23.63
CA ILE A 164 -0.47 38.22 -23.67
C ILE A 164 -1.35 37.23 -24.46
N THR A 165 -0.90 36.77 -25.63
CA THR A 165 -1.65 35.77 -26.43
C THR A 165 -1.82 34.46 -25.68
N ILE A 166 -0.77 33.96 -25.03
CA ILE A 166 -0.86 32.74 -24.21
C ILE A 166 -1.85 32.91 -23.06
N ASN A 167 -1.79 34.02 -22.34
CA ASN A 167 -2.71 34.30 -21.24
C ASN A 167 -4.17 34.41 -21.72
N LEU A 168 -4.41 35.09 -22.84
CA LEU A 168 -5.75 35.16 -23.45
C LEU A 168 -6.24 33.76 -23.82
N ARG A 169 -5.38 32.91 -24.38
CA ARG A 169 -5.73 31.54 -24.75
C ARG A 169 -6.03 30.69 -23.52
N ILE A 170 -5.20 30.76 -22.48
CA ILE A 170 -5.45 30.09 -21.20
C ILE A 170 -6.79 30.54 -20.60
N ASN A 171 -7.11 31.83 -20.66
CA ASN A 171 -8.38 32.37 -20.19
C ASN A 171 -9.59 31.84 -20.97
N GLN A 172 -9.47 31.66 -22.28
CA GLN A 172 -10.51 31.01 -23.09
C GLN A 172 -10.73 29.53 -22.70
N LEU A 173 -9.68 28.84 -22.21
CA LEU A 173 -9.78 27.44 -21.80
C LEU A 173 -10.40 27.26 -20.41
N TYR A 174 -10.36 28.26 -19.53
CA TYR A 174 -10.87 28.15 -18.14
C TYR A 174 -12.39 27.91 -18.01
N GLY A 175 -13.18 28.05 -19.09
CA GLY A 175 -14.64 27.92 -19.06
C GLY A 175 -15.18 26.48 -19.09
N ASN A 176 -14.42 25.49 -19.56
CA ASN A 176 -14.89 24.11 -19.77
C ASN A 176 -13.84 23.09 -19.31
N HIS A 177 -14.24 22.13 -18.46
CA HIS A 177 -13.37 21.10 -17.87
C HIS A 177 -13.20 19.84 -18.74
N GLU A 178 -13.00 20.04 -20.03
CA GLU A 178 -12.74 18.94 -20.97
C GLU A 178 -11.26 18.51 -20.89
N PRO A 179 -10.93 17.20 -20.89
CA PRO A 179 -9.55 16.74 -20.74
C PRO A 179 -8.59 17.33 -21.76
N SER A 180 -8.97 17.42 -23.04
CA SER A 180 -8.15 18.04 -24.09
C SER A 180 -7.81 19.50 -23.76
N ARG A 181 -8.76 20.26 -23.21
CA ARG A 181 -8.55 21.66 -22.81
C ARG A 181 -7.61 21.77 -21.62
N ASP A 182 -7.76 20.89 -20.64
CA ASP A 182 -6.89 20.85 -19.47
C ASP A 182 -5.45 20.43 -19.83
N ILE A 183 -5.29 19.46 -20.73
CA ILE A 183 -3.99 19.06 -21.28
C ILE A 183 -3.36 20.23 -22.04
N LEU A 184 -4.12 20.91 -22.91
CA LEU A 184 -3.62 22.05 -23.68
C LEU A 184 -3.21 23.21 -22.75
N LYS A 185 -4.00 23.48 -21.70
CA LYS A 185 -3.68 24.47 -20.67
C LYS A 185 -2.38 24.12 -19.95
N ALA A 186 -2.20 22.87 -19.54
CA ALA A 186 -0.96 22.41 -18.91
C ALA A 186 0.25 22.54 -19.87
N LYS A 187 0.05 22.20 -21.15
CA LYS A 187 1.03 22.34 -22.22
C LYS A 187 1.40 23.81 -22.47
N LEU A 188 0.45 24.74 -22.51
CA LEU A 188 0.69 26.19 -22.61
C LEU A 188 1.47 26.75 -21.43
N LEU A 189 1.10 26.36 -20.20
CA LEU A 189 1.82 26.76 -18.98
C LEU A 189 3.25 26.21 -18.97
N GLY A 190 3.42 24.94 -19.33
CA GLY A 190 4.73 24.29 -19.45
C GLY A 190 5.58 24.88 -20.58
N PHE A 191 4.98 25.29 -21.69
CA PHE A 191 5.67 25.99 -22.76
C PHE A 191 6.17 27.35 -22.29
N THR A 192 5.32 28.12 -21.61
CA THR A 192 5.67 29.43 -21.04
C THR A 192 6.83 29.32 -20.06
N SER A 193 6.82 28.33 -19.16
CA SER A 193 7.91 28.12 -18.19
C SER A 193 9.22 27.66 -18.82
N LYS A 194 9.17 27.04 -20.00
CA LYS A 194 10.36 26.63 -20.75
C LYS A 194 10.94 27.79 -21.55
N ILE A 195 10.14 28.61 -22.23
CA ILE A 195 10.66 29.65 -23.15
C ILE A 195 11.14 30.93 -22.45
N PHE A 196 10.61 31.22 -21.25
CA PHE A 196 10.99 32.38 -20.47
C PHE A 196 11.86 31.99 -19.27
N PRO A 197 12.76 32.87 -18.81
CA PRO A 197 13.53 32.63 -17.59
C PRO A 197 12.60 32.44 -16.38
N ALA A 198 12.84 31.39 -15.59
CA ALA A 198 12.00 31.06 -14.42
C ALA A 198 11.85 32.19 -13.40
N PHE A 199 12.83 33.10 -13.34
CA PHE A 199 12.89 34.22 -12.40
C PHE A 199 12.36 35.54 -12.99
N ASP A 200 11.80 35.50 -14.21
CA ASP A 200 11.12 36.66 -14.73
C ASP A 200 9.95 37.01 -13.80
N LYS A 201 9.93 38.28 -13.38
CA LYS A 201 8.96 38.82 -12.43
C LYS A 201 7.51 38.64 -12.88
N SER A 202 7.27 38.45 -14.18
CA SER A 202 5.94 38.22 -14.76
C SER A 202 5.46 36.77 -14.62
N LEU A 203 6.36 35.80 -14.41
CA LEU A 203 6.02 34.39 -14.20
C LEU A 203 5.79 34.06 -12.72
N ILE A 204 6.28 34.91 -11.83
CA ILE A 204 6.13 34.74 -10.39
C ILE A 204 4.87 35.45 -9.91
N ASN A 205 3.96 34.69 -9.31
CA ASN A 205 2.81 35.23 -8.60
C ASN A 205 3.27 36.00 -7.34
N LYS A 206 3.45 37.32 -7.45
CA LYS A 206 3.97 38.18 -6.36
C LYS A 206 3.00 38.37 -5.20
N ASN A 207 1.70 38.37 -5.48
CA ASN A 207 0.68 38.77 -4.51
C ASN A 207 0.19 37.62 -3.64
N PHE A 208 0.80 36.43 -3.77
CA PHE A 208 0.28 35.19 -3.15
C PHE A 208 -1.20 34.97 -3.50
N GLU A 209 -1.59 35.41 -4.71
CA GLU A 209 -2.95 35.28 -5.19
C GLU A 209 -3.21 33.81 -5.50
N PHE A 210 -4.19 33.22 -4.83
CA PHE A 210 -4.62 31.89 -5.17
C PHE A 210 -5.57 31.96 -6.38
N ASN A 211 -5.54 30.96 -7.26
CA ASN A 211 -6.40 30.95 -8.45
C ASN A 211 -7.87 30.73 -8.03
N GLN A 212 -8.57 31.83 -7.76
CA GLN A 212 -9.96 31.82 -7.31
C GLN A 212 -10.96 31.45 -8.42
N ALA A 213 -10.55 31.46 -9.69
CA ALA A 213 -11.45 31.16 -10.81
C ALA A 213 -11.99 29.71 -10.74
N HIS A 214 -11.20 28.78 -10.22
CA HIS A 214 -11.61 27.38 -10.01
C HIS A 214 -12.47 27.16 -8.75
N LEU A 215 -12.51 28.11 -7.82
CA LEU A 215 -13.28 27.98 -6.57
C LEU A 215 -14.79 28.12 -6.77
N ASN A 216 -15.19 28.77 -7.86
CA ASN A 216 -16.59 29.12 -8.11
C ASN A 216 -17.40 28.00 -8.77
N THR A 217 -16.78 26.88 -9.18
CA THR A 217 -17.46 25.85 -9.97
C THR A 217 -18.09 24.74 -9.15
N VAL A 218 -17.59 24.46 -7.94
CA VAL A 218 -18.17 23.40 -7.09
C VAL A 218 -19.30 23.94 -6.23
N GLN A 219 -20.47 24.09 -6.86
CA GLN A 219 -21.71 24.35 -6.12
C GLN A 219 -22.14 23.07 -5.42
N TYR A 220 -22.14 23.08 -4.09
CA TYR A 220 -22.72 22.02 -3.27
C TYR A 220 -23.91 22.59 -2.50
N GLN A 221 -25.00 21.82 -2.43
CA GLN A 221 -26.14 22.18 -1.61
C GLN A 221 -25.80 21.87 -0.16
N LYS A 222 -25.87 22.88 0.71
CA LYS A 222 -25.66 22.68 2.16
C LYS A 222 -26.68 21.66 2.66
N VAL A 223 -26.19 20.57 3.23
CA VAL A 223 -27.05 19.52 3.78
C VAL A 223 -27.20 19.75 5.27
N TYR A 224 -28.39 20.13 5.73
CA TYR A 224 -28.65 20.48 7.13
C TYR A 224 -28.29 19.38 8.15
N LYS A 225 -28.25 18.11 7.73
CA LYS A 225 -28.07 16.96 8.64
C LYS A 225 -26.61 16.56 8.86
N ASN A 226 -25.67 16.94 7.99
CA ASN A 226 -24.30 16.45 8.06
C ASN A 226 -23.30 17.61 8.16
N HIS A 227 -23.06 18.04 9.39
CA HIS A 227 -22.15 19.13 9.71
C HIS A 227 -20.74 18.91 9.15
N ALA A 228 -20.23 17.69 9.12
CA ALA A 228 -18.87 17.45 8.62
C ALA A 228 -18.76 17.46 7.09
N PHE A 229 -19.81 17.08 6.36
CA PHE A 229 -19.85 17.23 4.90
C PHE A 229 -19.76 18.71 4.51
N ASN A 230 -20.59 19.55 5.15
CA ASN A 230 -20.53 21.00 4.91
C ASN A 230 -19.19 21.58 5.35
N ALA A 231 -18.69 21.20 6.54
CA ALA A 231 -17.40 21.64 7.04
C ALA A 231 -16.26 21.26 6.09
N PHE A 232 -16.26 20.04 5.53
CA PHE A 232 -15.26 19.62 4.54
C PHE A 232 -15.26 20.52 3.32
N TRP A 233 -16.43 20.83 2.76
CA TRP A 233 -16.49 21.67 1.56
C TRP A 233 -16.21 23.16 1.83
N GLU A 234 -16.54 23.68 3.01
CA GLU A 234 -16.05 25.00 3.43
C GLU A 234 -14.52 24.98 3.61
N LEU A 235 -13.95 23.89 4.14
CA LEU A 235 -12.49 23.71 4.21
C LEU A 235 -11.84 23.65 2.83
N GLN A 236 -12.46 23.00 1.83
CA GLN A 236 -11.92 22.98 0.47
C GLN A 236 -11.80 24.40 -0.12
N ARG A 237 -12.80 25.27 0.16
CA ARG A 237 -12.72 26.69 -0.22
C ARG A 237 -11.57 27.41 0.49
N ALA A 238 -11.42 27.13 1.78
CA ALA A 238 -10.35 27.64 2.61
C ALA A 238 -8.95 27.16 2.15
N PHE A 239 -8.79 25.89 1.76
CA PHE A 239 -7.54 25.34 1.28
C PHE A 239 -7.11 25.94 -0.06
N ALA A 240 -8.08 26.21 -0.93
CA ALA A 240 -7.81 26.85 -2.19
C ALA A 240 -7.59 28.37 -2.07
N ASN A 241 -8.01 29.01 -0.97
CA ASN A 241 -7.66 30.40 -0.69
C ASN A 241 -7.36 30.65 0.81
N PRO A 242 -6.20 30.21 1.33
CA PRO A 242 -5.85 30.33 2.74
C PRO A 242 -5.79 31.78 3.24
N SER A 243 -5.47 32.74 2.37
CA SER A 243 -5.43 34.16 2.73
C SER A 243 -6.81 34.74 3.06
N GLY A 244 -7.88 34.18 2.49
CA GLY A 244 -9.27 34.54 2.81
C GLY A 244 -9.66 34.21 4.26
N ILE A 245 -9.00 33.23 4.87
CA ILE A 245 -9.22 32.84 6.27
C ILE A 245 -8.66 33.89 7.23
N LEU A 246 -7.55 34.52 6.83
CA LEU A 246 -6.76 35.46 7.63
C LEU A 246 -7.31 36.90 7.61
N VAL A 247 -8.55 37.08 7.15
CA VAL A 247 -9.22 38.39 7.07
C VAL A 247 -9.74 38.85 8.43
N SER A 248 -10.25 37.91 9.25
CA SER A 248 -10.88 38.19 10.54
C SER A 248 -10.70 37.05 11.54
N ASP A 249 -10.81 37.37 12.83
CA ASP A 249 -10.80 36.38 13.91
C ASP A 249 -11.95 35.36 13.76
N ARG A 250 -13.14 35.82 13.36
CA ARG A 250 -14.30 34.97 13.10
C ARG A 250 -14.02 33.90 12.03
N THR A 251 -13.44 34.29 10.91
CA THR A 251 -13.14 33.35 9.79
C THR A 251 -12.08 32.33 10.19
N MET A 252 -11.10 32.73 10.99
CA MET A 252 -10.10 31.82 11.54
C MET A 252 -10.70 30.83 12.54
N SER A 253 -11.54 31.32 13.45
CA SER A 253 -12.27 30.48 14.42
C SER A 253 -13.15 29.44 13.71
N GLU A 254 -13.89 29.85 12.69
CA GLU A 254 -14.72 28.96 11.87
C GLU A 254 -13.87 27.90 11.14
N PHE A 255 -12.73 28.30 10.56
CA PHE A 255 -11.78 27.36 9.95
C PHE A 255 -11.28 26.33 10.96
N MET A 256 -10.82 26.76 12.15
CA MET A 256 -10.28 25.85 13.17
C MET A 256 -11.34 24.87 13.68
N SER A 257 -12.58 25.34 13.86
CA SER A 257 -13.72 24.50 14.23
C SER A 257 -14.01 23.44 13.17
N ASN A 258 -14.12 23.86 11.90
CA ASN A 258 -14.36 22.96 10.78
C ASN A 258 -13.21 21.95 10.59
N ALA A 259 -11.96 22.41 10.67
CA ALA A 259 -10.76 21.59 10.54
C ALA A 259 -10.72 20.50 11.61
N SER A 260 -10.99 20.85 12.87
CA SER A 260 -11.04 19.91 13.99
C SER A 260 -12.16 18.88 13.82
N LEU A 261 -13.34 19.31 13.37
CA LEU A 261 -14.49 18.43 13.13
C LEU A 261 -14.20 17.38 12.05
N VAL A 262 -13.64 17.79 10.92
CA VAL A 262 -13.34 16.89 9.79
C VAL A 262 -12.14 16.02 10.11
N TYR A 263 -11.09 16.58 10.73
CA TYR A 263 -9.93 15.82 11.20
C TYR A 263 -10.36 14.67 12.12
N LYS A 264 -11.22 14.94 13.11
CA LYS A 264 -11.71 13.91 14.03
C LYS A 264 -12.43 12.77 13.28
N LYS A 265 -13.26 13.09 12.29
CA LYS A 265 -13.92 12.05 11.47
C LYS A 265 -12.91 11.18 10.70
N ILE A 266 -11.84 11.78 10.20
CA ILE A 266 -10.78 11.06 9.48
C ILE A 266 -9.95 10.22 10.44
N TYR A 267 -9.61 10.77 11.59
CA TYR A 267 -8.92 10.05 12.66
C TYR A 267 -9.73 8.81 13.08
N ASP A 268 -11.02 8.96 13.38
CA ASP A 268 -11.90 7.85 13.75
C ASP A 268 -11.99 6.78 12.63
N ALA A 269 -11.93 7.20 11.36
CA ALA A 269 -11.95 6.30 10.22
C ALA A 269 -10.65 5.52 10.07
N GLU A 270 -9.50 6.17 10.26
CA GLU A 270 -8.18 5.52 10.27
C GLU A 270 -8.02 4.58 11.47
N GLU A 271 -8.51 4.98 12.64
CA GLU A 271 -8.48 4.15 13.85
C GLU A 271 -9.27 2.84 13.66
N ARG A 272 -10.46 2.92 13.04
CA ARG A 272 -11.26 1.75 12.69
C ARG A 272 -10.64 0.90 11.58
N ALA A 273 -10.03 1.51 10.58
CA ALA A 273 -9.42 0.79 9.47
C ALA A 273 -8.17 -0.02 9.92
N ASN A 274 -7.53 0.39 11.02
CA ASN A 274 -6.29 -0.20 11.51
C ASN A 274 -6.43 -0.89 12.89
N ASP A 275 -7.66 -1.17 13.32
CA ASP A 275 -7.99 -1.94 14.53
C ASP A 275 -7.31 -1.47 15.84
N GLY A 276 -7.24 -0.16 16.12
CA GLY A 276 -6.92 0.28 17.47
C GLY A 276 -6.49 1.73 17.69
N PRO A 277 -6.55 2.20 18.94
CA PRO A 277 -6.16 3.55 19.32
C PRO A 277 -4.65 3.75 19.13
N LEU A 278 -4.29 4.45 18.05
CA LEU A 278 -2.92 4.83 17.68
C LEU A 278 -1.90 3.67 17.55
N PHE A 279 -2.34 2.56 16.94
CA PHE A 279 -1.49 1.50 16.35
C PHE A 279 -0.79 0.57 17.35
N VAL A 280 -1.59 -0.16 18.13
CA VAL A 280 -1.09 -1.30 18.93
C VAL A 280 -0.55 -2.37 17.98
N VAL A 281 0.78 -2.53 17.97
CA VAL A 281 1.47 -3.74 17.54
C VAL A 281 0.98 -4.89 18.42
N GLY A 282 -0.12 -5.53 18.01
CA GLY A 282 -0.74 -6.60 18.79
C GLY A 282 -2.08 -7.01 18.21
N LYS A 283 -2.05 -7.94 17.26
CA LYS A 283 -3.24 -8.64 16.73
C LYS A 283 -4.20 -9.01 17.86
N LYS A 284 -5.37 -8.39 17.89
CA LYS A 284 -6.55 -8.97 18.54
C LYS A 284 -7.60 -9.21 17.48
N ASN A 285 -7.83 -10.50 17.22
CA ASN A 285 -8.92 -11.00 16.40
C ASN A 285 -10.24 -10.45 16.93
N TYR A 286 -10.87 -9.54 16.18
CA TYR A 286 -12.31 -9.30 16.31
C TYR A 286 -13.07 -10.15 15.29
N PRO A 287 -14.25 -10.67 15.66
CA PRO A 287 -15.04 -11.52 14.78
C PRO A 287 -15.72 -10.64 13.72
N THR A 288 -15.41 -10.90 12.47
CA THR A 288 -16.14 -10.41 11.31
C THR A 288 -17.55 -11.00 11.30
N ASN A 289 -18.53 -10.33 11.91
CA ASN A 289 -19.94 -10.51 11.56
C ASN A 289 -20.79 -9.42 12.20
N THR A 290 -21.19 -8.43 11.39
CA THR A 290 -22.59 -8.11 11.05
C THR A 290 -22.55 -6.95 10.06
N ASP A 291 -23.45 -6.98 9.07
CA ASP A 291 -23.63 -5.99 7.99
C ASP A 291 -22.78 -6.20 6.72
N LYS A 292 -22.87 -7.41 6.16
CA LYS A 292 -22.41 -7.73 4.78
C LYS A 292 -23.44 -7.47 3.68
N ASN A 293 -24.56 -6.80 3.95
CA ASN A 293 -25.69 -6.77 3.02
C ASN A 293 -25.86 -5.50 2.17
N ASP A 294 -24.90 -4.57 2.09
CA ASP A 294 -25.09 -3.36 1.26
C ASP A 294 -23.86 -2.87 0.47
N TYR A 295 -22.78 -3.65 0.35
CA TYR A 295 -21.50 -3.17 -0.21
C TYR A 295 -21.14 -3.75 -1.57
N ASN A 296 -22.01 -3.60 -2.57
CA ASN A 296 -21.71 -3.94 -3.96
C ASN A 296 -21.34 -2.74 -4.85
N ASN A 297 -20.99 -1.58 -4.26
CA ASN A 297 -20.46 -0.42 -5.00
C ASN A 297 -19.01 -0.05 -4.61
N SER A 298 -18.30 -0.91 -3.88
CA SER A 298 -16.89 -0.69 -3.61
C SER A 298 -16.13 -0.72 -4.93
N ILE A 299 -15.39 0.35 -5.23
CA ILE A 299 -14.32 0.39 -6.22
C ILE A 299 -13.57 -0.96 -6.15
N GLU A 300 -13.64 -1.76 -7.22
CA GLU A 300 -12.99 -3.08 -7.26
C GLU A 300 -11.49 -2.86 -7.02
N ASN A 301 -11.02 -3.25 -5.83
CA ASN A 301 -9.60 -3.20 -5.51
C ASN A 301 -8.89 -4.31 -6.29
N TYR A 302 -8.40 -3.99 -7.49
CA TYR A 302 -7.58 -4.90 -8.28
C TYR A 302 -6.25 -5.13 -7.55
N THR A 303 -6.07 -6.32 -6.96
CA THR A 303 -4.73 -6.75 -6.52
C THR A 303 -3.84 -6.96 -7.76
N LYS A 304 -2.51 -6.84 -7.61
CA LYS A 304 -1.54 -7.05 -8.72
C LYS A 304 -1.72 -8.40 -9.45
N ALA A 305 -2.34 -9.39 -8.81
CA ALA A 305 -2.64 -10.70 -9.39
C ALA A 305 -3.84 -10.69 -10.37
N HIS A 306 -4.69 -9.66 -10.34
CA HIS A 306 -5.88 -9.52 -11.20
C HIS A 306 -5.65 -8.59 -12.41
N LEU A 307 -4.51 -7.90 -12.47
CA LEU A 307 -4.12 -7.05 -13.61
C LEU A 307 -3.37 -7.87 -14.67
N THR A 308 -4.12 -8.70 -15.42
CA THR A 308 -3.61 -9.28 -16.67
C THR A 308 -3.35 -8.17 -17.70
N GLU A 309 -2.48 -8.41 -18.68
CA GLU A 309 -2.18 -7.41 -19.72
C GLU A 309 -3.44 -7.03 -20.51
N ALA A 310 -4.32 -8.00 -20.76
CA ALA A 310 -5.64 -7.74 -21.37
C ALA A 310 -6.52 -6.83 -20.50
N LYS A 311 -6.55 -7.04 -19.17
CA LYS A 311 -7.31 -6.17 -18.27
C LYS A 311 -6.67 -4.78 -18.12
N ARG A 312 -5.33 -4.67 -18.23
CA ARG A 312 -4.64 -3.38 -18.31
C ARG A 312 -5.03 -2.63 -19.56
N GLN A 313 -5.03 -3.28 -20.72
CA GLN A 313 -5.45 -2.66 -21.97
C GLN A 313 -6.93 -2.26 -21.90
N GLU A 314 -7.82 -3.13 -21.40
CA GLU A 314 -9.23 -2.80 -21.19
C GLU A 314 -9.42 -1.60 -20.27
N LEU A 315 -8.70 -1.54 -19.14
CA LEU A 315 -8.72 -0.39 -18.23
C LEU A 315 -8.12 0.85 -18.89
N GLN A 316 -7.05 0.71 -19.67
CA GLN A 316 -6.42 1.81 -20.39
C GLN A 316 -7.37 2.40 -21.42
N ASP A 317 -8.05 1.56 -22.22
CA ASP A 317 -9.07 1.96 -23.18
C ASP A 317 -10.31 2.55 -22.47
N PHE A 318 -10.67 2.00 -21.31
CA PHE A 318 -11.77 2.51 -20.49
C PHE A 318 -11.46 3.90 -19.91
N TYR A 319 -10.23 4.14 -19.45
CA TYR A 319 -9.81 5.42 -18.88
C TYR A 319 -9.38 6.44 -19.94
N SER A 320 -8.88 6.01 -21.11
CA SER A 320 -8.59 6.92 -22.22
C SER A 320 -9.85 7.57 -22.81
N ASN A 321 -10.98 6.87 -22.70
CA ASN A 321 -12.28 7.32 -23.20
C ASN A 321 -13.14 8.03 -22.13
N ARG A 322 -12.63 8.22 -20.91
CA ARG A 322 -13.36 8.88 -19.83
C ARG A 322 -12.65 10.13 -19.36
N ASP A 323 -13.44 11.16 -19.10
CA ASP A 323 -12.96 12.34 -18.41
C ASP A 323 -12.49 11.94 -17.01
N TYR A 324 -11.17 11.97 -16.79
CA TYR A 324 -10.60 11.79 -15.46
C TYR A 324 -10.94 13.02 -14.62
N ASN A 325 -12.05 12.93 -13.88
CA ASN A 325 -12.44 13.99 -12.97
C ASN A 325 -11.67 13.84 -11.66
N MET A 326 -10.59 14.61 -11.51
CA MET A 326 -9.79 14.70 -10.28
C MET A 326 -10.54 15.27 -9.07
N SER A 327 -11.77 15.77 -9.24
CA SER A 327 -12.49 16.45 -8.17
C SER A 327 -13.10 15.48 -7.16
N PHE A 328 -13.09 15.89 -5.89
CA PHE A 328 -13.82 15.19 -4.82
C PHE A 328 -15.31 15.09 -5.16
N LEU A 329 -15.96 14.00 -4.75
CA LEU A 329 -17.34 13.74 -5.10
C LEU A 329 -18.26 14.59 -4.20
N VAL A 330 -19.03 15.49 -4.83
CA VAL A 330 -19.93 16.45 -4.16
C VAL A 330 -21.18 15.80 -3.56
N ASN A 331 -21.33 14.48 -3.69
CA ASN A 331 -22.48 13.76 -3.15
C ASN A 331 -22.20 13.32 -1.71
N GLU A 332 -23.10 13.64 -0.78
CA GLU A 332 -22.94 13.31 0.65
C GLU A 332 -22.75 11.81 0.92
N LYS A 333 -23.53 10.95 0.26
CA LYS A 333 -23.41 9.49 0.45
C LYS A 333 -22.04 9.01 -0.01
N LYS A 334 -21.60 9.47 -1.18
CA LYS A 334 -20.28 9.14 -1.74
C LYS A 334 -19.14 9.70 -0.89
N PHE A 335 -19.28 10.90 -0.32
CA PHE A 335 -18.31 11.47 0.61
C PHE A 335 -18.12 10.60 1.85
N ASN A 336 -19.21 10.15 2.47
CA ASN A 336 -19.12 9.25 3.63
C ASN A 336 -18.49 7.89 3.25
N GLU A 337 -18.77 7.40 2.05
CA GLU A 337 -18.15 6.20 1.50
C GLU A 337 -16.64 6.39 1.26
N GLN A 338 -16.23 7.53 0.67
CA GLN A 338 -14.83 7.91 0.47
C GLN A 338 -14.09 8.01 1.81
N ILE A 339 -14.68 8.67 2.82
CA ILE A 339 -14.06 8.73 4.16
C ILE A 339 -13.85 7.32 4.72
N ARG A 340 -14.79 6.40 4.58
CA ARG A 340 -14.68 5.06 5.18
C ARG A 340 -13.71 4.17 4.42
N ASN A 341 -13.81 4.15 3.09
CA ASN A 341 -13.22 3.11 2.27
C ASN A 341 -11.96 3.56 1.52
N ASP A 342 -11.78 4.87 1.27
CA ASP A 342 -10.69 5.40 0.46
C ASP A 342 -9.61 6.06 1.33
N GLN A 343 -8.50 5.34 1.52
CA GLN A 343 -7.34 5.85 2.26
C GLN A 343 -6.66 7.01 1.52
N THR A 344 -6.63 7.01 0.19
CA THR A 344 -6.03 8.08 -0.62
C THR A 344 -6.79 9.38 -0.44
N PHE A 345 -8.13 9.31 -0.39
CA PHE A 345 -8.97 10.46 -0.07
C PHE A 345 -8.60 11.07 1.29
N ARG A 346 -8.52 10.24 2.34
CA ARG A 346 -8.16 10.69 3.70
C ARG A 346 -6.74 11.29 3.76
N LYS A 347 -5.77 10.63 3.13
CA LYS A 347 -4.39 11.13 3.02
C LYS A 347 -4.33 12.47 2.30
N THR A 348 -5.05 12.62 1.20
CA THR A 348 -5.10 13.86 0.42
C THR A 348 -5.60 15.03 1.28
N PHE A 349 -6.70 14.82 2.01
CA PHE A 349 -7.20 15.83 2.94
C PHE A 349 -6.17 16.19 4.03
N LEU A 350 -5.54 15.18 4.65
CA LEU A 350 -4.54 15.43 5.70
C LEU A 350 -3.33 16.20 5.17
N ILE A 351 -2.87 15.91 3.95
CA ILE A 351 -1.78 16.66 3.30
C ILE A 351 -2.21 18.11 3.05
N GLN A 352 -3.40 18.35 2.50
CA GLN A 352 -3.94 19.71 2.32
C GLN A 352 -3.99 20.48 3.64
N LEU A 353 -4.48 19.84 4.71
CA LEU A 353 -4.54 20.42 6.04
C LEU A 353 -3.15 20.75 6.59
N ILE A 354 -2.18 19.83 6.46
CA ILE A 354 -0.80 20.03 6.92
C ILE A 354 -0.14 21.20 6.20
N ILE A 355 -0.30 21.32 4.87
CA ILE A 355 0.27 22.41 4.08
C ILE A 355 -0.29 23.77 4.55
N VAL A 356 -1.60 23.88 4.72
CA VAL A 356 -2.25 25.13 5.14
C VAL A 356 -1.92 25.51 6.58
N LEU A 357 -1.93 24.55 7.51
CA LEU A 357 -1.50 24.79 8.90
C LEU A 357 0.00 25.13 8.97
N GLY A 358 0.81 24.55 8.09
CA GLY A 358 2.22 24.90 7.90
C GLY A 358 2.37 26.36 7.50
N PHE A 359 1.65 26.79 6.48
CA PHE A 359 1.60 28.19 6.05
C PHE A 359 1.23 29.13 7.21
N PHE A 360 0.16 28.85 7.97
CA PHE A 360 -0.23 29.68 9.11
C PHE A 360 0.79 29.70 10.24
N SER A 361 1.42 28.54 10.53
CA SER A 361 2.48 28.45 11.55
C SER A 361 3.69 29.31 11.19
N ASN A 362 3.99 29.42 9.89
CA ASN A 362 5.16 30.13 9.38
C ASN A 362 4.98 31.66 9.37
N LEU A 363 3.74 32.16 9.48
CA LEU A 363 3.46 33.61 9.56
C LEU A 363 3.98 34.26 10.85
N ASP A 364 4.25 33.46 11.87
CA ASP A 364 4.79 33.89 13.18
C ASP A 364 6.33 33.84 13.23
N ASP A 365 7.02 33.36 12.19
CA ASP A 365 8.49 33.34 12.17
C ASP A 365 9.02 34.79 12.09
N ALA A 366 9.96 35.14 12.97
CA ALA A 366 10.55 36.47 13.05
C ALA A 366 11.15 36.93 11.70
N ARG A 367 11.75 36.01 10.94
CA ARG A 367 12.32 36.30 9.61
C ARG A 367 11.23 36.67 8.61
N VAL A 368 10.09 35.98 8.69
CA VAL A 368 8.91 36.28 7.86
C VAL A 368 8.34 37.63 8.23
N LEU A 369 8.23 37.94 9.52
CA LEU A 369 7.70 39.24 9.97
C LEU A 369 8.59 40.41 9.58
N ASP A 370 9.92 40.22 9.58
CA ASP A 370 10.90 41.22 9.16
C ASP A 370 10.85 41.49 7.65
N ASP A 371 10.80 40.44 6.82
CA ASP A 371 10.66 40.57 5.37
C ASP A 371 9.24 41.05 4.97
N ALA A 372 8.21 40.63 5.70
CA ALA A 372 6.82 41.07 5.54
C ALA A 372 6.58 42.52 6.02
N ARG A 373 7.60 43.22 6.56
CA ARG A 373 7.49 44.67 6.78
C ARG A 373 7.19 45.42 5.47
N ALA A 374 7.47 44.85 4.30
CA ALA A 374 7.06 45.43 3.03
C ALA A 374 5.59 45.15 2.63
N SER A 375 4.87 44.21 3.27
CA SER A 375 3.52 43.78 2.90
C SER A 375 2.51 43.95 4.05
N PHE A 376 1.64 44.96 3.95
CA PHE A 376 0.60 45.23 4.94
C PHE A 376 -0.36 44.05 5.17
N ASN A 377 -0.70 43.33 4.10
CA ASN A 377 -1.65 42.21 4.15
C ASN A 377 -1.10 41.02 4.96
N LEU A 378 0.20 40.71 4.83
CA LEU A 378 0.84 39.62 5.59
C LEU A 378 0.93 39.93 7.09
N ARG A 379 1.18 41.19 7.47
CA ARG A 379 1.19 41.57 8.89
C ARG A 379 -0.20 41.47 9.52
N LYS A 380 -1.23 41.90 8.81
CA LYS A 380 -2.62 41.74 9.27
C LYS A 380 -2.96 40.27 9.44
N ALA A 381 -2.59 39.45 8.44
CA ALA A 381 -2.79 38.01 8.46
C ALA A 381 -2.09 37.31 9.64
N ALA A 382 -0.83 37.67 9.92
CA ALA A 382 -0.09 37.13 11.06
C ALA A 382 -0.81 37.43 12.39
N ARG A 383 -1.27 38.68 12.61
CA ARG A 383 -2.02 39.06 13.82
C ARG A 383 -3.30 38.25 14.02
N VAL A 384 -3.99 37.90 12.94
CA VAL A 384 -5.20 37.06 12.99
C VAL A 384 -4.85 35.61 13.35
N ALA A 385 -3.70 35.11 12.88
CA ALA A 385 -3.25 33.75 13.16
C ALA A 385 -2.67 33.57 14.57
N THR A 386 -2.00 34.59 15.12
CA THR A 386 -1.27 34.52 16.40
C THR A 386 -2.06 33.88 17.56
N PRO A 387 -3.33 34.25 17.82
CA PRO A 387 -4.10 33.67 18.92
C PRO A 387 -4.31 32.15 18.80
N TYR A 388 -4.28 31.60 17.59
CA TYR A 388 -4.58 30.20 17.29
C TYR A 388 -3.33 29.34 17.09
N LEU A 389 -2.11 29.90 17.22
CA LEU A 389 -0.87 29.19 16.88
C LEU A 389 -0.67 27.90 17.67
N TYR A 390 -1.08 27.86 18.93
CA TYR A 390 -1.00 26.65 19.75
C TYR A 390 -1.87 25.54 19.15
N ASP A 391 -3.12 25.84 18.83
CA ASP A 391 -4.07 24.89 18.25
C ASP A 391 -3.65 24.47 16.84
N ILE A 392 -3.16 25.41 16.02
CA ILE A 392 -2.62 25.14 14.69
C ILE A 392 -1.44 24.17 14.77
N ARG A 393 -0.48 24.41 15.66
CA ARG A 393 0.70 23.54 15.84
C ARG A 393 0.31 22.16 16.36
N ASN A 394 -0.65 22.09 17.29
CA ASN A 394 -1.16 20.83 17.81
C ASN A 394 -1.88 20.01 16.75
N LEU A 395 -2.84 20.60 16.04
CA LEU A 395 -3.58 19.92 14.98
C LEU A 395 -2.65 19.46 13.85
N ARG A 396 -1.64 20.26 13.50
CA ARG A 396 -0.60 19.88 12.53
C ARG A 396 0.22 18.68 13.00
N ARG A 397 0.60 18.65 14.28
CA ARG A 397 1.34 17.53 14.89
C ARG A 397 0.48 16.27 14.91
N GLU A 398 -0.77 16.38 15.30
CA GLU A 398 -1.73 15.28 15.33
C GLU A 398 -1.97 14.69 13.93
N ALA A 399 -2.20 15.53 12.92
CA ALA A 399 -2.31 15.10 11.52
C ALA A 399 -1.04 14.40 11.02
N ASN A 400 0.15 14.90 11.38
CA ASN A 400 1.41 14.23 11.05
C ASN A 400 1.60 12.89 11.78
N ASN A 401 1.12 12.77 13.02
CA ASN A 401 1.23 11.52 13.78
C ASN A 401 0.45 10.37 13.13
N ILE A 402 -0.64 10.66 12.43
CA ILE A 402 -1.36 9.67 11.62
C ILE A 402 -0.41 9.06 10.57
N PHE A 403 0.33 9.91 9.83
CA PHE A 403 1.31 9.41 8.85
C PHE A 403 2.46 8.65 9.51
N ASN A 404 3.00 9.12 10.63
CA ASN A 404 4.09 8.44 11.33
C ASN A 404 3.73 6.99 11.69
N ALA A 405 2.45 6.76 11.98
CA ALA A 405 1.98 5.46 12.40
C ALA A 405 1.43 4.59 11.27
N LEU A 406 0.93 5.18 10.17
CA LEU A 406 0.56 4.46 8.95
C LEU A 406 1.75 4.11 8.05
N ASP A 407 2.54 5.13 7.68
CA ASP A 407 3.68 5.01 6.78
C ASP A 407 4.74 6.07 7.12
N LYS A 408 5.83 5.62 7.74
CA LYS A 408 6.97 6.47 8.08
C LYS A 408 7.54 7.21 6.86
N ARG A 409 7.52 6.61 5.66
CA ARG A 409 8.04 7.25 4.45
C ARG A 409 7.22 8.48 4.09
N GLU A 410 5.89 8.36 4.13
CA GLU A 410 4.98 9.49 3.89
C GLU A 410 5.13 10.54 4.98
N PHE A 411 5.32 10.14 6.24
CA PHE A 411 5.62 11.08 7.32
C PHE A 411 6.87 11.91 7.04
N PHE A 412 7.99 11.27 6.69
CA PHE A 412 9.22 12.01 6.34
C PHE A 412 9.06 12.83 5.05
N GLY A 413 8.35 12.31 4.05
CA GLY A 413 8.01 13.05 2.84
C GLY A 413 7.21 14.32 3.15
N ASN A 414 6.26 14.26 4.07
CA ASN A 414 5.48 15.41 4.52
C ASN A 414 6.35 16.41 5.30
N GLN A 415 7.26 15.96 6.16
CA GLN A 415 8.21 16.86 6.83
C GLN A 415 9.08 17.61 5.81
N MET A 416 9.55 16.91 4.78
CA MET A 416 10.30 17.52 3.68
C MET A 416 9.48 18.54 2.91
N LEU A 417 8.25 18.18 2.54
CA LEU A 417 7.35 19.09 1.84
C LEU A 417 7.13 20.38 2.63
N ILE A 418 6.87 20.29 3.94
CA ILE A 418 6.70 21.48 4.80
C ILE A 418 7.96 22.34 4.82
N SER A 419 9.14 21.71 4.92
CA SER A 419 10.43 22.42 4.93
C SER A 419 10.69 23.12 3.59
N SER A 420 10.49 22.43 2.46
CA SER A 420 10.67 23.01 1.13
C SER A 420 9.69 24.13 0.85
N GLU A 421 8.42 23.98 1.26
CA GLU A 421 7.40 25.02 1.15
C GLU A 421 7.78 26.27 1.96
N PHE A 422 8.36 26.09 3.15
CA PHE A 422 8.85 27.22 3.95
C PHE A 422 10.03 27.94 3.29
N THR A 423 11.02 27.21 2.78
CA THR A 423 12.14 27.78 2.02
C THR A 423 11.64 28.53 0.79
N PHE A 424 10.72 27.94 0.02
CA PHE A 424 10.11 28.57 -1.13
C PHE A 424 9.33 29.84 -0.75
N PHE A 425 8.59 29.80 0.35
CA PHE A 425 7.88 30.96 0.89
C PHE A 425 8.83 32.10 1.25
N GLN A 426 9.96 31.82 1.92
CA GLN A 426 10.99 32.81 2.22
C GLN A 426 11.65 33.37 0.94
N ALA A 427 11.99 32.51 -0.02
CA ALA A 427 12.54 32.92 -1.31
C ALA A 427 11.59 33.88 -2.04
N LYS A 428 10.29 33.56 -1.99
CA LYS A 428 9.22 34.37 -2.57
C LYS A 428 9.04 35.72 -1.87
N LEU A 429 9.12 35.77 -0.54
CA LEU A 429 9.14 37.05 0.21
C LEU A 429 10.29 37.95 -0.22
N LYS A 430 11.47 37.35 -0.45
CA LYS A 430 12.66 38.03 -0.99
C LYS A 430 12.58 38.30 -2.50
N GLN A 431 11.44 38.02 -3.14
CA GLN A 431 11.19 38.21 -4.57
C GLN A 431 12.21 37.48 -5.46
N PHE A 432 12.73 36.34 -5.01
CA PHE A 432 13.73 35.54 -5.72
C PHE A 432 14.98 36.34 -6.14
N ARG A 433 15.40 37.34 -5.36
CA ARG A 433 16.54 38.22 -5.70
C ARG A 433 17.89 37.50 -5.80
N ASN A 434 18.09 36.41 -5.05
CA ASN A 434 19.35 35.64 -5.02
C ASN A 434 19.10 34.18 -5.44
N VAL A 435 19.08 33.98 -6.75
CA VAL A 435 18.69 32.72 -7.41
C VAL A 435 19.62 31.55 -7.08
N GLU A 436 20.94 31.79 -7.07
CA GLU A 436 21.93 30.75 -6.79
C GLU A 436 21.83 30.22 -5.35
N THR A 437 21.48 31.08 -4.40
CA THR A 437 21.28 30.68 -3.00
C THR A 437 20.04 29.82 -2.85
N ILE A 438 18.97 30.09 -3.61
CA ILE A 438 17.72 29.33 -3.56
C ILE A 438 17.92 27.91 -4.08
N TYR A 439 18.69 27.71 -5.15
CA TYR A 439 18.95 26.36 -5.68
C TYR A 439 19.75 25.52 -4.68
N ASN A 440 20.71 26.13 -3.98
CA ASN A 440 21.49 25.48 -2.93
C ASN A 440 20.72 25.29 -1.62
N GLU A 441 19.77 26.17 -1.29
CA GLU A 441 18.89 26.06 -0.11
C GLU A 441 17.72 25.08 -0.32
N VAL A 442 17.38 24.77 -1.58
CA VAL A 442 16.37 23.76 -1.96
C VAL A 442 17.01 22.38 -2.16
N GLN A 443 18.33 22.29 -2.28
CA GLN A 443 19.01 20.98 -2.28
C GLN A 443 18.66 20.22 -1.00
N LEU A 444 18.20 18.98 -1.19
CA LEU A 444 17.86 18.08 -0.10
C LEU A 444 19.09 17.89 0.79
N ASP A 445 18.90 17.99 2.09
CA ASP A 445 19.93 17.60 3.05
C ASP A 445 20.28 16.12 2.82
N ASP A 446 21.50 15.87 2.34
CA ASP A 446 22.00 14.54 2.00
C ASP A 446 21.87 13.58 3.19
N GLU A 447 22.04 14.07 4.43
CA GLU A 447 21.88 13.24 5.64
C GLU A 447 20.46 12.74 5.82
N LEU A 448 19.47 13.58 5.48
CA LEU A 448 18.08 13.21 5.59
C LEU A 448 17.61 12.37 4.40
N TYR A 449 18.14 12.61 3.20
CA TYR A 449 17.95 11.71 2.07
C TYR A 449 18.51 10.31 2.37
N ASP A 450 19.66 10.23 3.04
CA ASP A 450 20.25 8.96 3.48
C ASP A 450 19.43 8.28 4.58
N LYS A 451 18.85 9.03 5.53
CA LYS A 451 17.88 8.48 6.49
C LYS A 451 16.64 7.93 5.79
N LEU A 452 16.08 8.65 4.82
CA LEU A 452 14.96 8.19 3.98
C LEU A 452 15.29 6.91 3.23
N LYS A 453 16.51 6.80 2.70
CA LYS A 453 17.00 5.61 2.01
C LYS A 453 17.17 4.42 2.96
N GLN A 454 17.65 4.66 4.18
CA GLN A 454 17.81 3.64 5.22
C GLN A 454 16.46 3.13 5.76
N GLU A 455 15.51 4.03 6.01
CA GLU A 455 14.15 3.63 6.44
C GLU A 455 13.29 3.06 5.30
N GLY A 456 13.57 3.50 4.07
CA GLY A 456 12.99 2.99 2.84
C GLY A 456 13.59 1.65 2.39
N ALA A 457 14.71 1.22 2.96
CA ALA A 457 15.29 -0.07 2.65
C ALA A 457 14.41 -1.19 3.19
N PHE A 458 13.89 -2.04 2.29
CA PHE A 458 13.25 -3.28 2.71
C PHE A 458 14.25 -4.07 3.54
N LYS A 459 13.86 -4.45 4.77
CA LYS A 459 14.64 -5.40 5.56
C LYS A 459 14.90 -6.61 4.67
N LYS A 460 16.19 -6.93 4.44
CA LYS A 460 16.58 -8.11 3.65
C LYS A 460 15.82 -9.31 4.21
N ARG A 461 15.10 -10.02 3.35
CA ARG A 461 14.38 -11.24 3.77
C ARG A 461 15.40 -12.19 4.40
N PHE A 462 15.13 -12.64 5.61
CA PHE A 462 15.95 -13.66 6.26
C PHE A 462 15.86 -14.97 5.46
N TRP A 463 16.93 -15.77 5.46
CA TRP A 463 17.03 -17.04 4.75
C TRP A 463 15.98 -18.09 5.20
N ALA A 464 15.27 -17.85 6.29
CA ALA A 464 14.15 -18.65 6.74
C ALA A 464 12.87 -18.26 5.99
N LEU A 465 12.50 -19.08 4.99
CA LEU A 465 11.34 -18.86 4.12
C LEU A 465 10.02 -18.74 4.91
N TYR A 466 9.92 -19.44 6.03
CA TYR A 466 8.69 -19.58 6.84
C TYR A 466 8.79 -18.89 8.22
N GLY A 467 9.53 -17.78 8.29
CA GLY A 467 9.58 -16.92 9.47
C GLY A 467 10.65 -17.32 10.50
N ASN A 468 10.60 -18.54 11.05
CA ASN A 468 11.62 -19.04 11.98
C ASN A 468 12.36 -20.28 11.42
N ALA A 469 13.54 -20.57 11.99
CA ALA A 469 14.41 -21.65 11.52
C ALA A 469 13.80 -23.04 11.75
N GLN A 470 13.06 -23.23 12.85
CA GLN A 470 12.42 -24.51 13.19
C GLN A 470 11.29 -24.87 12.23
N ILE A 471 10.41 -23.92 11.89
CA ILE A 471 9.35 -24.13 10.92
C ILE A 471 9.97 -24.38 9.54
N SER A 472 10.99 -23.60 9.16
CA SER A 472 11.68 -23.84 7.90
C SER A 472 12.39 -25.20 7.84
N SER A 473 12.91 -25.73 8.94
CA SER A 473 13.52 -27.07 8.95
C SER A 473 12.47 -28.16 8.84
N HIS A 474 11.34 -28.05 9.56
CA HIS A 474 10.23 -28.99 9.47
C HIS A 474 9.61 -29.05 8.07
N TRP A 475 9.45 -27.89 7.42
CA TRP A 475 8.93 -27.81 6.05
C TRP A 475 9.92 -28.29 4.98
N LYS A 476 11.21 -28.42 5.33
CA LYS A 476 12.24 -29.00 4.47
C LYS A 476 12.40 -30.51 4.63
N ILE A 477 11.68 -31.15 5.56
CA ILE A 477 11.72 -32.60 5.70
C ILE A 477 11.17 -33.20 4.39
N PRO A 478 11.96 -34.00 3.66
CA PRO A 478 11.49 -34.59 2.43
C PRO A 478 10.32 -35.53 2.76
N THR A 479 9.19 -35.32 2.09
CA THR A 479 8.03 -36.19 2.18
C THR A 479 7.76 -36.80 0.80
N GLY A 480 7.44 -38.09 0.76
CA GLY A 480 7.21 -38.78 -0.49
C GLY A 480 6.92 -40.26 -0.27
N LEU A 481 6.10 -40.84 -1.15
CA LEU A 481 5.77 -42.27 -1.15
C LEU A 481 7.02 -43.15 -1.28
N SER A 482 8.07 -42.67 -1.96
CA SER A 482 9.36 -43.35 -2.08
C SER A 482 10.10 -43.53 -0.75
N LEU A 483 9.85 -42.68 0.24
CA LEU A 483 10.44 -42.82 1.58
C LEU A 483 9.70 -43.86 2.44
N LEU A 484 8.53 -44.32 1.99
CA LEU A 484 7.70 -45.32 2.67
C LEU A 484 7.91 -46.73 2.11
N GLU A 485 8.73 -46.91 1.06
CA GLU A 485 9.13 -48.23 0.59
C GLU A 485 9.97 -48.92 1.67
N LYS A 486 9.30 -49.72 2.50
CA LYS A 486 9.97 -50.62 3.44
C LYS A 486 10.47 -51.83 2.67
N ASP A 487 11.77 -52.09 2.78
CA ASP A 487 12.43 -53.32 2.31
C ASP A 487 11.59 -54.56 2.67
N THR A 488 10.94 -55.14 1.67
CA THR A 488 10.16 -56.39 1.81
C THR A 488 11.04 -57.60 2.06
N SER A 489 12.37 -57.46 1.91
CA SER A 489 13.38 -58.48 2.19
C SER A 489 13.50 -58.85 3.67
N LYS A 490 13.21 -57.92 4.60
CA LYS A 490 13.40 -58.09 6.06
C LYS A 490 12.42 -59.01 6.78
N ASN A 491 11.57 -59.73 6.04
CA ASN A 491 10.43 -60.46 6.60
C ASN A 491 10.37 -61.93 6.13
N THR A 492 11.47 -62.45 5.60
CA THR A 492 11.60 -63.86 5.23
C THR A 492 11.60 -64.75 6.47
N ARG A 493 11.11 -65.99 6.33
CA ARG A 493 11.02 -66.96 7.42
C ARG A 493 12.39 -67.25 8.05
N GLU A 494 13.42 -67.36 7.23
CA GLU A 494 14.79 -67.63 7.65
C GLU A 494 15.40 -66.51 8.52
N GLU A 495 15.14 -65.24 8.20
CA GLU A 495 15.59 -64.12 9.03
C GLU A 495 14.84 -64.04 10.36
N LYS A 496 13.54 -64.39 10.37
CA LYS A 496 12.77 -64.48 11.61
C LYS A 496 13.29 -65.58 12.51
N ASP A 497 13.60 -66.74 11.95
CA ASP A 497 14.12 -67.88 12.71
C ASP A 497 15.53 -67.57 13.25
N LYS A 498 16.41 -66.92 12.45
CA LYS A 498 17.71 -66.42 12.95
C LYS A 498 17.57 -65.39 14.07
N ASN A 499 16.65 -64.44 13.93
CA ASN A 499 16.39 -63.43 14.97
C ASN A 499 15.80 -64.08 16.24
N LEU A 500 14.98 -65.14 16.10
CA LEU A 500 14.49 -65.93 17.23
C LEU A 500 15.64 -66.64 17.95
N GLU A 501 16.59 -67.21 17.22
CA GLU A 501 17.80 -67.84 17.79
C GLU A 501 18.63 -66.82 18.60
N ILE A 502 18.86 -65.64 18.05
CA ILE A 502 19.59 -64.57 18.74
C ILE A 502 18.86 -64.14 20.02
N LEU A 503 17.54 -63.97 19.95
CA LEU A 503 16.73 -63.61 21.12
C LEU A 503 16.75 -64.73 22.17
N ARG A 504 16.78 -66.01 21.75
CA ARG A 504 16.92 -67.17 22.64
C ARG A 504 18.25 -67.17 23.38
N GLU A 505 19.35 -66.97 22.67
CA GLU A 505 20.68 -66.88 23.28
C GLU A 505 20.75 -65.70 24.26
N THR A 506 20.15 -64.57 23.90
CA THR A 506 20.09 -63.38 24.76
C THR A 506 19.31 -63.66 26.06
N ILE A 507 18.20 -64.40 26.01
CA ILE A 507 17.43 -64.79 27.19
C ILE A 507 18.28 -65.67 28.12
N LYS A 508 19.07 -66.59 27.56
CA LYS A 508 19.95 -67.49 28.31
C LYS A 508 21.13 -66.76 28.96
N SER A 509 21.69 -65.76 28.28
CA SER A 509 22.88 -65.04 28.74
C SER A 509 22.59 -63.89 29.70
N THR A 510 21.35 -63.41 29.75
CA THR A 510 20.97 -62.28 30.61
C THR A 510 20.81 -62.77 32.05
N GLU A 511 21.15 -61.96 33.05
CA GLU A 511 20.90 -62.26 34.47
C GLU A 511 19.70 -61.47 35.02
N ASP A 512 19.40 -60.31 34.43
CA ASP A 512 18.28 -59.42 34.76
C ASP A 512 16.92 -60.01 34.33
N GLN A 513 16.00 -60.15 35.29
CA GLN A 513 14.69 -60.77 35.08
C GLN A 513 13.73 -59.89 34.26
N ASP A 514 13.74 -58.57 34.45
CA ASP A 514 12.84 -57.67 33.72
C ASP A 514 13.22 -57.62 32.23
N LEU A 515 14.54 -57.62 31.98
CA LEU A 515 15.08 -57.63 30.62
C LEU A 515 14.81 -58.98 29.93
N LYS A 516 14.93 -60.10 30.66
CA LYS A 516 14.52 -61.43 30.18
C LYS A 516 13.06 -61.47 29.77
N ASP A 517 12.17 -60.88 30.56
CA ASP A 517 10.74 -60.89 30.28
C ASP A 517 10.41 -60.06 29.02
N VAL A 518 11.02 -58.88 28.86
CA VAL A 518 10.84 -58.03 27.66
C VAL A 518 11.40 -58.71 26.41
N VAL A 519 12.57 -59.35 26.50
CA VAL A 519 13.19 -60.06 25.37
C VAL A 519 12.38 -61.32 25.02
N SER A 520 11.91 -62.06 26.03
CA SER A 520 11.00 -63.20 25.86
C SER A 520 9.69 -62.79 25.18
N TRP A 521 9.15 -61.64 25.55
CA TRP A 521 7.94 -61.10 24.92
C TRP A 521 8.16 -60.68 23.46
N LYS A 522 9.31 -60.08 23.14
CA LYS A 522 9.71 -59.78 21.76
C LYS A 522 9.86 -61.08 20.95
N ALA A 523 10.49 -62.10 21.52
CA ALA A 523 10.67 -63.40 20.89
C ALA A 523 9.33 -64.11 20.64
N LEU A 524 8.41 -64.11 21.61
CA LEU A 524 7.05 -64.65 21.46
C LEU A 524 6.24 -63.90 20.39
N ARG A 525 6.36 -62.57 20.30
CA ARG A 525 5.70 -61.79 19.23
C ARG A 525 6.22 -62.16 17.84
N LEU A 526 7.51 -62.42 17.73
CA LEU A 526 8.14 -62.81 16.47
C LEU A 526 7.79 -64.26 16.09
N SER A 527 7.75 -65.19 17.06
CA SER A 527 7.45 -66.61 16.83
C SER A 527 5.96 -66.90 16.57
N ARG A 528 5.05 -66.00 16.96
CA ARG A 528 3.60 -66.16 16.80
C ARG A 528 3.17 -66.48 15.37
N GLN A 529 3.86 -65.97 14.35
CA GLN A 529 3.50 -66.23 12.96
C GLN A 529 3.88 -67.66 12.50
N ASN A 530 4.94 -68.24 13.06
CA ASN A 530 5.50 -69.51 12.61
C ASN A 530 5.13 -70.70 13.51
N HIS A 531 4.97 -70.45 14.82
CA HIS A 531 4.86 -71.50 15.85
C HIS A 531 3.54 -71.43 16.64
N LEU A 532 2.50 -70.78 16.10
CA LEU A 532 1.26 -70.47 16.83
C LEU A 532 0.65 -71.68 17.57
N PHE A 533 0.70 -72.86 16.96
CA PHE A 533 0.13 -74.08 17.54
C PHE A 533 0.98 -74.70 18.67
N ASP A 534 2.26 -74.33 18.74
CA ASP A 534 3.21 -74.83 19.74
C ASP A 534 3.16 -74.00 21.03
N PHE A 535 2.48 -72.85 21.03
CA PHE A 535 2.32 -71.98 22.21
C PHE A 535 1.60 -72.66 23.37
N LYS A 536 0.84 -73.74 23.11
CA LYS A 536 0.22 -74.55 24.18
C LYS A 536 1.26 -75.19 25.12
N HIS A 537 2.53 -75.20 24.73
CA HIS A 537 3.65 -75.74 25.49
C HIS A 537 4.47 -74.67 26.24
N VAL A 538 4.10 -73.40 26.08
CA VAL A 538 4.74 -72.26 26.78
C VAL A 538 3.91 -71.91 28.01
N ASN A 539 4.56 -71.84 29.18
CA ASN A 539 3.98 -71.33 30.41
C ASN A 539 4.96 -70.34 31.09
N GLY A 540 4.56 -69.75 32.23
CA GLY A 540 5.36 -68.75 32.93
C GLY A 540 6.71 -69.25 33.48
N SER A 541 6.87 -70.56 33.67
CA SER A 541 8.10 -71.20 34.17
C SER A 541 9.03 -71.68 33.06
N ILE A 542 8.48 -72.24 31.97
CA ILE A 542 9.22 -72.84 30.84
C ILE A 542 9.59 -71.78 29.79
N GLY A 543 8.75 -70.76 29.62
CA GLY A 543 8.98 -69.67 28.68
C GLY A 543 9.17 -70.13 27.23
N LEU A 544 10.06 -69.44 26.52
CA LEU A 544 10.27 -69.54 25.07
C LEU A 544 10.90 -70.89 24.62
N GLU A 545 11.38 -71.71 25.57
CA GLU A 545 11.91 -73.06 25.31
C GLU A 545 10.81 -74.09 25.06
N GLY A 546 9.63 -73.90 25.65
CA GLY A 546 8.48 -74.80 25.48
C GLY A 546 7.97 -74.88 24.04
N LEU A 547 8.29 -73.90 23.19
CA LEU A 547 7.98 -73.95 21.75
C LEU A 547 8.78 -75.03 21.00
N TYR A 548 9.89 -75.54 21.55
CA TYR A 548 10.83 -76.42 20.83
C TYR A 548 11.11 -77.71 21.59
N ASP A 549 10.85 -77.77 22.90
CA ASP A 549 10.95 -78.98 23.68
C ASP A 549 9.65 -79.24 24.46
N HIS A 550 8.87 -80.21 23.96
CA HIS A 550 7.59 -80.59 24.56
C HIS A 550 7.74 -81.38 25.86
N SER A 551 8.89 -82.02 26.09
CA SER A 551 9.15 -82.85 27.27
C SER A 551 9.20 -82.01 28.56
N LEU A 552 9.60 -80.74 28.45
CA LEU A 552 9.63 -79.79 29.57
C LEU A 552 8.23 -79.53 30.13
N LYS A 553 7.22 -79.49 29.27
CA LYS A 553 5.83 -79.30 29.69
C LYS A 553 5.30 -80.53 30.44
N GLU A 554 5.58 -81.71 29.92
CA GLU A 554 5.16 -82.96 30.55
C GLU A 554 5.81 -83.15 31.93
N ALA A 555 7.08 -82.77 32.08
CA ALA A 555 7.78 -82.79 33.37
C ALA A 555 7.20 -81.79 34.38
N ASP A 556 6.83 -80.58 33.94
CA ASP A 556 6.20 -79.55 34.80
C ASP A 556 4.75 -79.94 35.19
N ASP A 557 4.00 -80.54 34.25
CA ASP A 557 2.66 -81.06 34.51
C ASP A 557 2.69 -82.26 35.49
N ILE A 558 3.73 -83.10 35.46
CA ILE A 558 3.95 -84.19 36.45
C ILE A 558 4.29 -83.61 37.82
N LYS A 559 5.22 -82.65 37.90
CA LYS A 559 5.58 -81.99 39.18
C LYS A 559 4.37 -81.32 39.83
N ARG A 560 3.54 -80.63 39.05
CA ARG A 560 2.31 -80.01 39.56
C ARG A 560 1.34 -81.04 40.12
N LYS A 561 1.20 -82.21 39.46
CA LYS A 561 0.37 -83.32 39.97
C LYS A 561 0.90 -83.89 41.29
N GLU A 562 2.21 -84.06 41.42
CA GLU A 562 2.84 -84.54 42.66
C GLU A 562 2.73 -83.53 43.81
N GLU A 563 2.81 -82.23 43.53
CA GLU A 563 2.59 -81.17 44.53
C GLU A 563 1.12 -81.11 44.97
N THR A 564 0.17 -81.27 44.05
CA THR A 564 -1.26 -81.35 44.41
C THR A 564 -1.59 -82.60 45.23
N GLU A 565 -1.02 -83.76 44.91
CA GLU A 565 -1.22 -84.99 45.72
C GLU A 565 -0.58 -84.90 47.12
N LYS A 566 0.50 -84.12 47.29
CA LYS A 566 1.08 -83.85 48.62
C LYS A 566 0.19 -82.93 49.46
N LEU A 567 -0.36 -81.88 48.85
CA LEU A 567 -1.29 -80.96 49.53
C LEU A 567 -2.59 -81.67 49.93
N GLU A 568 -3.13 -82.55 49.09
CA GLU A 568 -4.32 -83.35 49.42
C GLU A 568 -4.07 -84.32 50.59
N LYS A 569 -2.87 -84.90 50.71
CA LYS A 569 -2.49 -85.75 51.86
C LYS A 569 -2.30 -84.97 53.16
N GLU A 570 -1.75 -83.75 53.09
CA GLU A 570 -1.64 -82.86 54.25
C GLU A 570 -3.02 -82.41 54.75
N GLU A 571 -3.97 -82.12 53.85
CA GLU A 571 -5.36 -81.80 54.23
C GLU A 571 -6.10 -82.99 54.87
N GLU A 572 -5.88 -84.22 54.38
CA GLU A 572 -6.47 -85.42 55.01
C GLU A 572 -5.92 -85.69 56.43
N GLU A 573 -4.62 -85.46 56.68
CA GLU A 573 -4.02 -85.60 58.02
C GLU A 573 -4.52 -84.54 59.00
N GLU A 574 -4.71 -83.29 58.55
CA GLU A 574 -5.29 -82.22 59.39
C GLU A 574 -6.75 -82.52 59.78
N LEU A 575 -7.55 -83.03 58.84
CA LEU A 575 -8.95 -83.43 59.11
C LEU A 575 -9.04 -84.62 60.10
N ALA A 576 -8.12 -85.59 60.00
CA ALA A 576 -8.04 -86.70 60.94
C ALA A 576 -7.62 -86.26 62.36
N ALA A 577 -6.69 -85.29 62.46
CA ALA A 577 -6.28 -84.71 63.74
C ALA A 577 -7.40 -83.89 64.41
N TYR A 578 -8.21 -83.18 63.61
CA TYR A 578 -9.38 -82.45 64.10
C TYR A 578 -10.48 -83.39 64.62
N ALA A 579 -10.77 -84.49 63.92
CA ALA A 579 -11.76 -85.48 64.36
C ALA A 579 -11.42 -86.14 65.71
N LYS A 580 -10.13 -86.35 66.00
CA LYS A 580 -9.65 -86.91 67.28
C LYS A 580 -9.83 -85.94 68.44
N LYS A 581 -9.53 -84.64 68.25
CA LYS A 581 -9.78 -83.59 69.26
C LYS A 581 -11.25 -83.48 69.65
N VAL A 582 -12.16 -83.60 68.67
CA VAL A 582 -13.62 -83.52 68.92
C VAL A 582 -14.13 -84.74 69.71
N GLN A 583 -13.54 -85.93 69.55
CA GLN A 583 -13.87 -87.09 70.38
C GLN A 583 -13.37 -86.95 71.83
N ASP A 584 -12.16 -86.42 72.01
CA ASP A 584 -11.57 -86.20 73.34
C ASP A 584 -12.35 -85.14 74.14
N GLU A 585 -12.79 -84.04 73.51
CA GLU A 585 -13.65 -83.03 74.15
C GLU A 585 -15.03 -83.58 74.54
N LYS A 586 -15.60 -84.50 73.73
CA LYS A 586 -16.88 -85.13 74.02
C LYS A 586 -16.80 -86.08 75.22
N ALA A 587 -15.68 -86.80 75.35
CA ALA A 587 -15.40 -87.67 76.50
C ALA A 587 -15.12 -86.86 77.79
N GLU A 588 -14.52 -85.67 77.69
CA GLU A 588 -14.28 -84.78 78.84
C GLU A 588 -15.58 -84.13 79.35
N LEU A 589 -16.48 -83.73 78.44
CA LEU A 589 -17.81 -83.22 78.78
C LEU A 589 -18.70 -84.28 79.44
N GLU A 590 -18.59 -85.55 79.05
CA GLU A 590 -19.32 -86.66 79.66
C GLU A 590 -18.81 -86.98 81.08
N ARG A 591 -17.50 -86.82 81.34
CA ARG A 591 -16.90 -86.90 82.68
C ARG A 591 -17.33 -85.74 83.59
N LYS A 592 -17.43 -84.51 83.05
CA LYS A 592 -17.91 -83.34 83.81
C LYS A 592 -19.40 -83.43 84.15
N ARG A 593 -20.23 -84.01 83.26
CA ARG A 593 -21.65 -84.27 83.55
C ARG A 593 -21.85 -85.27 84.69
N LYS A 594 -21.09 -86.38 84.70
CA LYS A 594 -21.16 -87.40 85.77
C LYS A 594 -20.67 -86.88 87.13
N ALA A 595 -19.66 -85.99 87.16
CA ALA A 595 -19.19 -85.36 88.40
C ALA A 595 -20.18 -84.32 88.95
N SER A 596 -20.90 -83.59 88.08
CA SER A 596 -21.90 -82.59 88.51
C SER A 596 -23.22 -83.19 89.01
N GLU A 597 -23.59 -84.40 88.56
CA GLU A 597 -24.79 -85.10 89.04
C GLU A 597 -24.60 -85.68 90.46
N ASP A 598 -23.37 -86.07 90.83
CA ASP A 598 -23.03 -86.55 92.17
C ASP A 598 -22.89 -85.41 93.21
N GLU A 599 -22.44 -84.21 92.81
CA GLU A 599 -22.39 -83.01 93.69
C GLU A 599 -23.78 -82.36 93.90
N PHE A 600 -24.67 -82.43 92.90
CA PHE A 600 -26.04 -81.91 93.02
C PHE A 600 -26.92 -82.77 93.96
N ALA A 601 -26.62 -84.08 94.06
CA ALA A 601 -27.27 -85.00 94.99
C ALA A 601 -26.88 -84.77 96.48
N GLU A 602 -25.68 -84.21 96.75
CA GLU A 602 -25.24 -83.85 98.11
C GLU A 602 -25.70 -82.45 98.55
N GLN A 603 -25.81 -81.47 97.64
CA GLN A 603 -26.27 -80.12 98.00
C GLN A 603 -27.79 -80.03 98.24
N SER A 604 -28.59 -80.91 97.63
CA SER A 604 -30.05 -80.98 97.88
C SER A 604 -30.42 -81.50 99.28
N LYS A 605 -29.50 -82.15 100.01
CA LYS A 605 -29.70 -82.58 101.41
C LYS A 605 -29.33 -81.51 102.45
N ARG A 606 -28.61 -80.45 102.09
CA ARG A 606 -28.22 -79.36 103.02
C ARG A 606 -29.02 -78.06 102.88
N ALA A 607 -29.77 -77.87 101.79
CA ALA A 607 -30.56 -76.65 101.55
C ALA A 607 -32.00 -76.68 102.11
N LYS A 608 -32.34 -77.62 103.01
CA LYS A 608 -33.65 -77.69 103.70
C LYS A 608 -33.65 -77.13 105.12
N LEU A 609 -32.57 -76.49 105.58
CA LEU A 609 -32.49 -76.04 106.97
C LEU A 609 -32.55 -74.53 107.21
N ASP A 610 -32.00 -73.63 106.39
CA ASP A 610 -32.05 -72.21 106.79
C ASP A 610 -32.32 -71.25 105.64
N SER A 611 -33.49 -71.47 105.02
CA SER A 611 -34.35 -70.40 104.52
C SER A 611 -35.02 -69.69 105.72
N ALA A 612 -34.21 -69.10 106.59
CA ALA A 612 -34.61 -68.15 107.62
C ALA A 612 -33.59 -67.00 107.60
N ASN A 613 -34.07 -65.79 107.31
CA ASN A 613 -33.35 -64.53 107.11
C ASN A 613 -32.61 -64.46 105.75
N GLY A 614 -33.12 -63.78 104.73
CA GLY A 614 -34.01 -62.63 104.73
C GLY A 614 -33.17 -61.36 104.63
N SER A 615 -33.56 -60.53 103.66
CA SER A 615 -33.14 -59.14 103.48
C SER A 615 -31.70 -58.97 102.98
N LYS A 616 -31.33 -57.96 102.22
CA LYS A 616 -31.97 -56.84 101.52
C LYS A 616 -30.77 -56.00 101.06
N ASP A 617 -30.98 -55.23 100.01
CA ASP A 617 -30.19 -54.05 99.69
C ASP A 617 -28.74 -54.37 99.28
N ALA A 618 -28.08 -53.63 98.42
CA ALA A 618 -28.39 -52.61 97.43
C ALA A 618 -27.03 -52.40 96.74
N GLU A 619 -27.03 -51.66 95.63
CA GLU A 619 -25.96 -50.71 95.32
C GLU A 619 -24.54 -51.30 95.03
N ASP A 620 -23.78 -50.86 94.05
CA ASP A 620 -23.91 -49.84 93.03
C ASP A 620 -22.52 -49.80 92.33
N LEU A 621 -22.44 -49.08 91.22
CA LEU A 621 -21.21 -48.42 90.70
C LEU A 621 -20.15 -49.36 90.06
N ASP A 622 -19.54 -49.06 88.91
CA ASP A 622 -19.51 -47.81 88.16
C ASP A 622 -18.84 -48.02 86.78
N TYR A 623 -19.21 -47.16 85.83
CA TYR A 623 -18.67 -46.88 84.47
C TYR A 623 -19.05 -47.77 83.28
#